data_AF-A0A2W6SEL2-F1
#
_entry.id   AF-A0A2W6SEL2-F1
#
_cell.length_a   1.000
_cell.length_b   1.000
_cell.length_c   1.000
_cell.angle_alpha   90.00
_cell.angle_beta   90.00
_cell.angle_gamma   90.00
#
_symmetry.space_group_name_H-M   'P 1'
#
loop_
_entity.id
_entity.type
_entity.pdbx_description
1 polymer ?
#
loop_
_entity_poly.entity_id
_entity_poly.type
_entity_poly.pdbx_seq_one_letter_code
_entity_poly.pdbx_strand_id
1 'polypeptide(L)'
;MIAIFKKELWSYFGNWSAWIIIAAFSLVATLFLFFFENDSNIFDIGLASLQSYFVLVPWLLMFIIPALSMKTFAEEQQTGTLNWLFSQPLKVSDLVLGKFLSVWVVGILCLIPSLIYLYTVYVLGVPEGNIDLGMTFGSYFGMVILIA
;
A
#
# COMPACT_ATOMS: atom_id res chain seq x y z
N MET A 1 19.71 -11.49 4.68
CA MET A 1 18.46 -10.91 4.12
C MET A 1 17.19 -11.23 4.94
N ILE A 2 16.71 -12.48 5.02
CA ILE A 2 15.39 -12.83 5.63
C ILE A 2 15.25 -12.39 7.09
N ALA A 3 16.32 -12.50 7.89
CA ALA A 3 16.31 -12.07 9.28
C ALA A 3 16.08 -10.55 9.44
N ILE A 4 16.65 -9.74 8.53
CA ILE A 4 16.49 -8.28 8.51
C ILE A 4 15.05 -7.94 8.13
N PHE A 5 14.53 -8.55 7.07
CA PHE A 5 13.14 -8.40 6.65
C PHE A 5 12.14 -8.72 7.79
N LYS A 6 12.34 -9.85 8.48
CA LYS A 6 11.48 -10.23 9.61
C LYS A 6 11.55 -9.22 10.76
N LYS A 7 12.75 -8.72 11.09
CA LYS A 7 12.96 -7.70 12.13
C LYS A 7 12.20 -6.42 11.77
N GLU A 8 12.35 -5.93 10.55
CA GLU A 8 11.72 -4.70 10.08
C GLU A 8 10.19 -4.82 10.05
N LEU A 9 9.63 -5.91 9.51
CA LEU A 9 8.19 -6.15 9.57
C LEU A 9 7.66 -6.16 11.01
N TRP A 10 8.35 -6.84 11.94
CA TRP A 10 7.96 -6.83 13.35
C TRP A 10 8.06 -5.44 13.98
N SER A 11 9.01 -4.61 13.56
CA SER A 11 9.07 -3.20 13.97
C SER A 11 7.82 -2.43 13.52
N TYR A 12 7.45 -2.59 12.25
CA TYR A 12 6.28 -1.92 11.66
C TYR A 12 4.95 -2.32 12.31
N PHE A 13 4.72 -3.62 12.48
CA PHE A 13 3.49 -4.16 13.08
C PHE A 13 3.47 -4.07 14.60
N GLY A 14 4.63 -4.15 15.25
CA GLY A 14 4.76 -4.06 16.71
C GLY A 14 4.47 -2.67 17.25
N ASN A 15 4.87 -1.61 16.55
CA ASN A 15 4.65 -0.22 16.96
C ASN A 15 3.32 0.39 16.48
N TRP A 16 2.34 -0.44 16.09
CA TRP A 16 1.03 -0.02 15.54
C TRP A 16 1.06 0.85 14.27
N SER A 17 2.25 1.27 13.83
CA SER A 17 2.42 2.25 12.76
C SER A 17 1.92 1.76 11.41
N ALA A 18 2.16 0.50 11.06
CA ALA A 18 1.64 -0.09 9.83
C ALA A 18 0.11 -0.09 9.80
N TRP A 19 -0.53 -0.40 10.93
CA TRP A 19 -1.99 -0.40 11.04
C TRP A 19 -2.58 0.99 10.84
N ILE A 20 -1.95 2.03 11.41
CA ILE A 20 -2.37 3.42 11.23
C ILE A 20 -2.24 3.84 9.76
N ILE A 21 -1.15 3.48 9.10
CA ILE A 21 -0.91 3.82 7.69
C ILE A 21 -1.94 3.14 6.79
N ILE A 22 -2.18 1.84 6.98
CA ILE A 22 -3.18 1.08 6.22
C ILE A 22 -4.58 1.66 6.46
N ALA A 23 -4.92 1.98 7.70
CA ALA A 23 -6.20 2.59 8.05
C ALA A 23 -6.37 3.97 7.41
N ALA A 24 -5.35 4.83 7.47
CA ALA A 24 -5.37 6.15 6.85
C ALA A 24 -5.49 6.06 5.33
N PHE A 25 -4.74 5.18 4.67
CA PHE A 25 -4.83 4.93 3.23
C PHE A 25 -6.25 4.52 2.82
N SER A 26 -6.81 3.52 3.51
CA SER A 26 -8.16 3.01 3.26
C SER A 26 -9.23 4.07 3.52
N LEU A 27 -9.09 4.84 4.60
CA LEU A 27 -10.03 5.90 4.95
C LEU A 27 -10.07 6.98 3.86
N VAL A 28 -8.90 7.47 3.42
CA VAL A 28 -8.83 8.47 2.35
C VAL A 28 -9.40 7.91 1.05
N ALA A 29 -9.05 6.68 0.66
CA ALA A 29 -9.62 6.04 -0.53
C ALA A 29 -11.16 5.94 -0.44
N THR A 30 -11.70 5.53 0.71
CA THR A 30 -13.16 5.40 0.92
C THR A 30 -13.87 6.74 0.78
N LEU A 31 -13.33 7.80 1.39
CA LEU A 31 -13.93 9.14 1.33
C LEU A 31 -14.02 9.66 -0.11
N PHE A 32 -12.95 9.51 -0.89
CA PHE A 32 -12.92 9.96 -2.29
C PHE A 32 -13.79 9.12 -3.24
N LEU A 33 -13.97 7.83 -2.94
CA LEU A 33 -14.73 6.94 -3.82
C LEU A 33 -16.24 6.94 -3.54
N PHE A 34 -16.65 7.14 -2.28
CA PHE A 34 -18.05 6.96 -1.87
C PHE A 34 -18.71 8.20 -1.27
N PHE A 35 -17.93 9.15 -0.72
CA PHE A 35 -18.49 10.26 0.07
C PHE A 35 -18.39 11.62 -0.63
N PHE A 36 -17.29 11.89 -1.33
CA PHE A 36 -17.16 13.15 -2.05
C PHE A 36 -17.87 13.12 -3.41
N GLU A 37 -18.72 14.13 -3.64
CA GLU A 37 -19.32 14.43 -4.94
C GLU A 37 -18.24 14.95 -5.91
N ASN A 38 -17.48 14.03 -6.48
CA ASN A 38 -16.47 14.28 -7.50
C ASN A 38 -16.79 13.40 -8.72
N ASP A 39 -16.23 13.74 -9.89
CA ASP A 39 -16.33 12.92 -11.12
C ASP A 39 -15.84 11.47 -10.94
N SER A 40 -15.15 11.17 -9.83
CA SER A 40 -14.62 9.86 -9.46
C SER A 40 -15.54 9.03 -8.55
N ASN A 41 -16.69 9.56 -8.11
CA ASN A 41 -17.60 8.86 -7.21
C ASN A 41 -18.25 7.66 -7.92
N ILE A 42 -18.14 6.47 -7.31
CA ILE A 42 -18.59 5.22 -7.92
C ILE A 42 -20.11 5.25 -8.20
N PHE A 43 -20.89 5.98 -7.39
CA PHE A 43 -22.32 6.10 -7.58
C PHE A 43 -22.72 7.03 -8.73
N ASP A 44 -21.94 8.10 -8.98
CA ASP A 44 -22.30 9.14 -9.95
C ASP A 44 -21.86 8.78 -11.37
N ILE A 45 -20.81 7.96 -11.53
CA ILE A 45 -20.29 7.52 -12.83
C ILE A 45 -21.28 6.59 -13.56
N GLY A 46 -22.12 5.85 -12.82
CA GLY A 46 -23.09 4.91 -13.40
C GLY A 46 -22.46 3.70 -14.11
N LEU A 47 -21.16 3.47 -13.95
CA LEU A 47 -20.42 2.32 -14.49
C LEU A 47 -19.91 1.44 -13.36
N ALA A 48 -20.08 0.13 -13.47
CA ALA A 48 -19.53 -0.85 -12.53
C ALA A 48 -18.02 -1.05 -12.74
N SER A 49 -17.22 -0.02 -12.44
CA SER A 49 -15.77 -0.05 -12.63
C SER A 49 -15.01 0.50 -11.41
N LEU A 50 -13.82 -0.05 -11.16
CA LEU A 50 -12.87 0.44 -10.16
C LEU A 50 -11.84 1.43 -10.73
N GLN A 51 -12.07 1.97 -11.92
CA GLN A 51 -11.10 2.82 -12.60
C GLN A 51 -10.72 4.04 -11.76
N SER A 52 -11.70 4.67 -11.11
CA SER A 52 -11.48 5.79 -10.18
C SER A 52 -10.53 5.44 -9.04
N TYR A 53 -10.64 4.23 -8.49
CA TYR A 53 -9.71 3.75 -7.45
C TYR A 53 -8.30 3.66 -8.00
N PHE A 54 -8.14 3.06 -9.18
CA PHE A 54 -6.82 2.91 -9.80
C PHE A 54 -6.18 4.23 -10.22
N VAL A 55 -6.96 5.27 -10.51
CA VAL A 55 -6.42 6.62 -10.74
C VAL A 55 -5.98 7.28 -9.43
N LEU A 56 -6.67 7.02 -8.33
CA LEU A 56 -6.43 7.64 -7.03
C LEU A 56 -5.25 7.03 -6.26
N VAL A 57 -5.08 5.70 -6.32
CA VAL A 57 -4.04 4.97 -5.57
C VAL A 57 -2.62 5.49 -5.82
N PRO A 58 -2.17 5.78 -7.06
CA PRO A 58 -0.83 6.31 -7.31
C PRO A 58 -0.54 7.63 -6.58
N TRP A 59 -1.54 8.51 -6.46
CA TRP A 59 -1.42 9.75 -5.71
C TRP A 59 -1.22 9.50 -4.22
N LEU A 60 -1.97 8.54 -3.65
CA LEU A 60 -1.79 8.15 -2.25
C LEU A 60 -0.43 7.48 -2.00
N LEU A 61 -0.02 6.58 -2.90
CA LEU A 61 1.26 5.88 -2.81
C LEU A 61 2.44 6.85 -2.88
N MET A 62 2.33 7.93 -3.66
CA MET A 62 3.36 8.98 -3.73
C MET A 62 3.68 9.58 -2.36
N PHE A 63 2.72 9.66 -1.43
CA PHE A 63 2.96 10.13 -0.07
C PHE A 63 3.38 9.00 0.88
N ILE A 64 2.76 7.82 0.75
CA ILE A 64 2.95 6.71 1.69
C ILE A 64 4.29 6.02 1.51
N ILE A 65 4.75 5.80 0.27
CA ILE A 65 6.00 5.08 0.01
C ILE A 65 7.20 5.84 0.60
N PRO A 66 7.39 7.15 0.34
CA PRO A 66 8.48 7.91 0.96
C PRO A 66 8.37 7.95 2.48
N ALA A 67 7.16 8.08 3.03
CA ALA A 67 6.94 8.09 4.47
C ALA A 67 7.36 6.76 5.13
N LEU A 68 7.01 5.63 4.50
CA LEU A 68 7.42 4.30 4.97
C LEU A 68 8.93 4.09 4.84
N SER A 69 9.53 4.48 3.71
CA SER A 69 10.95 4.26 3.46
C SER A 69 11.84 5.13 4.34
N MET A 70 11.52 6.42 4.49
CA MET A 70 12.31 7.35 5.31
C MET A 70 12.31 6.93 6.79
N LYS A 71 11.19 6.40 7.29
CA LYS A 71 11.08 5.93 8.66
C LYS A 71 12.17 4.90 9.01
N THR A 72 12.43 3.94 8.12
CA THR A 72 13.42 2.86 8.39
C THR A 72 14.85 3.35 8.58
N PHE A 73 15.23 4.42 7.89
CA PHE A 73 16.57 5.01 7.99
C PHE A 73 16.62 6.07 9.07
N ALA A 74 15.57 6.89 9.20
CA ALA A 74 15.48 7.94 10.20
C ALA A 74 15.47 7.38 11.62
N GLU A 75 14.74 6.29 11.88
CA GLU A 75 14.72 5.65 13.21
C GLU A 75 16.09 5.07 13.58
N GLU A 76 16.80 4.45 12.63
CA GLU A 76 18.15 3.92 12.88
C GLU A 76 19.20 5.01 13.06
N GLN A 77 19.05 6.12 12.33
CA GLN A 77 19.93 7.28 12.47
C GLN A 77 19.68 8.01 13.79
N GLN A 78 18.42 8.17 14.20
CA GLN A 78 18.03 8.82 15.46
C GLN A 78 18.47 7.99 16.69
N THR A 79 18.38 6.66 16.60
CA THR A 79 18.80 5.76 17.68
C THR A 79 20.31 5.49 17.71
N GLY A 80 21.07 5.99 16.72
CA GLY A 80 22.51 5.75 16.60
C GLY A 80 22.89 4.29 16.29
N THR A 81 21.90 3.45 16.01
CA THR A 81 22.09 2.01 15.74
C THR A 81 22.66 1.77 14.34
N LEU A 82 22.60 2.76 13.44
CA LEU A 82 23.17 2.67 12.10
C LEU A 82 24.66 2.30 12.11
N ASN A 83 25.45 2.95 12.99
CA ASN A 83 26.89 2.68 13.11
C ASN A 83 27.17 1.27 13.66
N TRP A 84 26.27 0.74 14.50
CA TRP A 84 26.36 -0.61 15.03
C TRP A 84 25.94 -1.67 14.00
N LEU A 85 25.00 -1.33 13.12
CA LEU A 85 24.57 -2.21 12.04
C LEU A 85 25.70 -2.39 11.00
N PHE A 86 26.45 -1.33 10.70
CA PHE A 86 27.60 -1.38 9.79
C PHE A 86 28.85 -2.02 10.38
N SER A 87 28.96 -2.12 11.71
CA SER A 87 30.09 -2.82 12.35
C SER A 87 29.89 -4.35 12.39
N GLN A 88 28.68 -4.83 12.10
CA GLN A 88 28.42 -6.26 11.93
C GLN A 88 28.91 -6.75 10.55
N PRO A 89 29.30 -8.03 10.41
CA PRO A 89 29.73 -8.63 9.15
C PRO A 89 28.53 -8.92 8.22
N LEU A 90 27.72 -7.90 7.94
CA LEU A 90 26.56 -7.96 7.07
C LEU A 90 26.88 -7.36 5.71
N LYS A 91 26.44 -8.03 4.64
CA LYS A 91 26.53 -7.46 3.29
C LYS A 91 25.54 -6.29 3.17
N VAL A 92 26.00 -5.16 2.63
CA VAL A 92 25.15 -3.98 2.39
C VAL A 92 23.98 -4.32 1.47
N SER A 93 24.18 -5.20 0.48
CA SER A 93 23.11 -5.69 -0.41
C SER A 93 21.95 -6.33 0.35
N ASP A 94 22.25 -7.10 1.40
CA ASP A 94 21.25 -7.82 2.20
C ASP A 94 20.42 -6.87 3.07
N LEU A 95 21.02 -5.75 3.47
CA LEU A 95 20.39 -4.70 4.26
C LEU A 95 19.42 -3.91 3.39
N VAL A 96 19.88 -3.45 2.21
CA VAL A 96 19.04 -2.71 1.25
C VAL A 96 17.85 -3.57 0.80
N LEU A 97 18.08 -4.82 0.40
CA LEU A 97 17.02 -5.71 -0.04
C LEU A 97 16.05 -6.07 1.10
N GLY A 98 16.55 -6.23 2.33
CA GLY A 98 15.70 -6.50 3.49
C GLY A 98 14.75 -5.34 3.81
N LYS A 99 15.25 -4.10 3.81
CA LYS A 99 14.44 -2.90 4.04
C LYS A 99 13.46 -2.64 2.90
N PHE A 100 13.92 -2.76 1.66
CA PHE A 100 13.09 -2.63 0.46
C PHE A 100 11.89 -3.59 0.49
N LEU A 101 12.13 -4.89 0.70
CA LEU A 101 11.07 -5.89 0.76
C LEU A 101 10.08 -5.61 1.89
N SER A 102 10.55 -5.06 3.01
CA SER A 102 9.68 -4.72 4.15
C SER A 102 8.71 -3.60 3.79
N VAL A 103 9.20 -2.53 3.17
CA VAL A 103 8.36 -1.41 2.69
C VAL A 103 7.41 -1.89 1.59
N TRP A 104 7.91 -2.69 0.64
CA TRP A 104 7.12 -3.23 -0.47
C TRP A 104 5.95 -4.09 0.04
N VAL A 105 6.18 -4.98 1.01
CA VAL A 105 5.12 -5.79 1.63
C VAL A 105 4.10 -4.93 2.37
N VAL A 106 4.53 -3.93 3.14
CA VAL A 106 3.60 -3.01 3.82
C VAL A 106 2.75 -2.23 2.81
N GLY A 107 3.34 -1.82 1.68
CA GLY A 107 2.60 -1.19 0.59
C GLY A 107 1.56 -2.12 -0.04
N ILE A 108 1.89 -3.39 -0.29
CA ILE A 108 0.93 -4.39 -0.79
C ILE A 108 -0.22 -4.59 0.21
N LEU A 109 0.08 -4.61 1.52
CA LEU A 109 -0.95 -4.75 2.56
C LEU A 109 -1.91 -3.55 2.58
N CYS A 110 -1.49 -2.37 2.14
CA CYS A 110 -2.39 -1.22 1.97
C CYS A 110 -3.45 -1.46 0.87
N LEU A 111 -3.20 -2.34 -0.10
CA LEU A 111 -4.16 -2.67 -1.15
C LEU A 111 -5.22 -3.67 -0.68
N ILE A 112 -4.99 -4.46 0.38
CA ILE A 112 -5.94 -5.51 0.82
C ILE A 112 -7.35 -4.96 1.12
N PRO A 113 -7.52 -3.84 1.85
CA PRO A 113 -8.85 -3.26 2.11
C PRO A 113 -9.64 -2.94 0.84
N SER A 114 -8.97 -2.68 -0.29
CA SER A 114 -9.65 -2.36 -1.55
C SER A 114 -10.40 -3.53 -2.18
N LEU A 115 -10.13 -4.77 -1.74
CA LEU A 115 -10.94 -5.94 -2.11
C LEU A 115 -12.39 -5.77 -1.65
N ILE A 116 -12.64 -5.01 -0.58
CA ILE A 116 -13.99 -4.66 -0.14
C ILE A 116 -14.68 -3.80 -1.20
N TYR A 117 -13.98 -2.84 -1.81
CA TYR A 117 -14.52 -2.01 -2.88
C TYR A 117 -14.84 -2.83 -4.13
N LEU A 118 -13.99 -3.80 -4.48
CA LEU A 118 -14.26 -4.74 -5.57
C LEU A 118 -15.55 -5.51 -5.31
N TYR A 119 -15.72 -6.04 -4.10
CA TYR A 119 -16.93 -6.75 -3.71
C TYR A 119 -18.16 -5.84 -3.78
N THR A 120 -18.06 -4.59 -3.31
CA THR A 120 -19.14 -3.61 -3.39
C THR A 120 -19.57 -3.37 -4.83
N VAL A 121 -18.64 -3.05 -5.75
CA VAL A 121 -18.95 -2.83 -7.17
C VAL A 121 -19.53 -4.09 -7.82
N TYR A 122 -19.08 -5.28 -7.40
CA TYR A 122 -19.53 -6.55 -7.98
C TYR A 122 -21.02 -6.80 -7.71
N VAL A 123 -21.46 -6.53 -6.47
CA VAL A 123 -22.84 -6.71 -6.02
C VAL A 123 -23.76 -5.59 -6.54
N LEU A 124 -23.26 -4.35 -6.62
CA LEU A 124 -24.04 -3.20 -7.09
C LEU A 124 -24.13 -3.09 -8.62
N GLY A 125 -23.36 -3.87 -9.37
CA GLY A 125 -23.43 -3.92 -10.83
C GLY A 125 -24.78 -4.47 -11.33
N VAL A 126 -25.31 -3.87 -12.40
CA VAL A 126 -26.52 -4.35 -13.09
C VAL A 126 -26.13 -4.71 -14.53
N PRO A 127 -26.14 -5.99 -14.94
CA PRO A 127 -26.36 -7.21 -14.15
C PRO A 127 -25.23 -7.47 -13.13
N GLU A 128 -25.52 -8.28 -12.10
CA GLU A 128 -24.56 -8.64 -11.07
C GLU A 128 -23.28 -9.23 -11.70
N GLY A 129 -22.11 -8.71 -11.30
CA GLY A 129 -20.84 -9.13 -11.86
C GLY A 129 -20.49 -8.56 -13.23
N ASN A 130 -21.16 -7.50 -13.71
CA ASN A 130 -20.77 -6.73 -14.90
C ASN A 130 -19.50 -5.89 -14.67
N ILE A 131 -18.45 -6.51 -14.14
CA ILE A 131 -17.13 -5.92 -13.95
C ILE A 131 -16.17 -6.56 -14.96
N ASP A 132 -15.34 -5.73 -15.58
CA ASP A 132 -14.18 -6.22 -16.32
C ASP A 132 -13.11 -6.74 -15.35
N LEU A 133 -13.16 -8.05 -15.09
CA LEU A 133 -12.18 -8.74 -14.27
C LEU A 133 -10.77 -8.67 -14.86
N GLY A 134 -10.63 -8.68 -16.20
CA GLY A 134 -9.34 -8.59 -16.89
C GLY A 134 -8.65 -7.26 -16.61
N MET A 135 -9.38 -6.16 -16.79
CA MET A 135 -8.91 -4.82 -16.46
C MET A 135 -8.60 -4.69 -14.97
N THR A 136 -9.45 -5.24 -14.11
CA THR A 136 -9.30 -5.14 -12.64
C THR A 136 -8.04 -5.86 -12.16
N PHE A 137 -7.84 -7.12 -12.55
CA PHE A 137 -6.64 -7.89 -12.18
C PHE A 137 -5.37 -7.28 -12.77
N GLY A 138 -5.41 -6.82 -14.03
CA GLY A 138 -4.28 -6.14 -14.66
C GLY A 138 -3.89 -4.86 -13.93
N SER A 139 -4.89 -4.09 -13.46
CA SER A 139 -4.66 -2.87 -12.69
C SER A 139 -4.09 -3.16 -11.31
N TYR A 140 -4.57 -4.20 -10.60
CA TYR A 140 -3.96 -4.62 -9.33
C TYR A 140 -2.51 -5.07 -9.48
N PHE A 141 -2.21 -5.82 -10.54
CA PHE A 141 -0.84 -6.23 -10.85
C PHE A 141 0.05 -5.01 -11.14
N GLY A 142 -0.46 -4.05 -11.92
CA GLY A 142 0.21 -2.77 -12.16
C GLY A 142 0.49 -2.00 -10.87
N MET A 143 -0.44 -1.98 -9.91
CA MET A 143 -0.23 -1.34 -8.61
C MET A 143 0.85 -2.02 -7.78
N VAL A 144 0.90 -3.35 -7.76
CA VAL A 144 1.95 -4.09 -7.04
C VAL A 144 3.33 -3.78 -7.60
N ILE A 145 3.44 -3.62 -8.93
CA ILE A 145 4.67 -3.19 -9.60
C ILE A 145 5.00 -1.73 -9.28
N LEU A 146 4.01 -0.84 -9.25
CA LEU A 146 4.21 0.57 -8.95
C LEU A 146 4.75 0.79 -7.53
N ILE A 147 4.40 -0.09 -6.58
CA ILE A 147 4.92 -0.05 -5.21
C ILE A 147 6.40 -0.49 -5.14
N ALA A 148 6.89 -1.27 -6.11
CA ALA A 148 8.28 -1.74 -6.17
C ALA A 148 9.21 -0.66 -6.74
#